data_AF-Q6CVY0-F1
#
_entry.id   AF-Q6CVY0-F1
#
_cell.length_a   1.000
_cell.length_b   1.000
_cell.length_c   1.000
_cell.angle_alpha   90.00
_cell.angle_beta   90.00
_cell.angle_gamma   90.00
#
_symmetry.space_group_name_H-M   'P 1'
#
loop_
_entity.id
_entity.type
_entity.pdbx_description
1 polymer ?
#
loop_
_entity_poly.entity_id
_entity_poly.type
_entity_poly.pdbx_seq_one_letter_code
_entity_poly.pdbx_strand_id
1 'polypeptide(L)'
;MSKRRSSEEHCGGYELNGNAVLCSDPPCDHEWVPIELYPSHVSQMHENVCTQCLRNFASEYWMELHIEEFHNPFKNGNYRLRCLEQDCSMTFSNSNERIDHLKRHHYYSDQFDFDILNSGC
;
A
#
# COMPACT_ATOMS: atom_id res chain seq x y z
N MET A 1 -19.83 -41.62 15.21
CA MET A 1 -20.91 -40.72 15.66
C MET A 1 -20.25 -39.59 16.44
N SER A 2 -19.93 -38.47 15.78
CA SER A 2 -20.69 -37.21 15.86
C SER A 2 -20.76 -36.68 17.30
N LYS A 3 -20.18 -35.52 17.62
CA LYS A 3 -20.52 -34.24 16.99
C LYS A 3 -19.31 -33.30 16.92
N ARG A 4 -19.09 -32.77 15.72
CA ARG A 4 -18.41 -31.48 15.51
C ARG A 4 -19.17 -30.41 16.27
N ARG A 5 -18.47 -29.53 16.97
CA ARG A 5 -19.06 -28.30 17.51
C ARG A 5 -18.34 -27.15 16.80
N SER A 6 -18.99 -26.67 15.74
CA SER A 6 -18.71 -25.39 15.11
C SER A 6 -19.01 -24.32 16.16
N SER A 7 -18.03 -23.49 16.51
CA SER A 7 -18.29 -22.21 17.16
C SER A 7 -18.00 -21.15 16.11
N GLU A 8 -19.08 -20.48 15.73
CA GLU A 8 -19.12 -19.40 14.76
C GLU A 8 -18.04 -18.35 15.05
N GLU A 9 -17.26 -18.02 14.03
CA GLU A 9 -16.39 -16.85 14.03
C GLU A 9 -17.28 -15.61 14.12
N HIS A 10 -17.19 -14.91 15.25
CA HIS A 10 -17.86 -13.66 15.50
C HIS A 10 -17.18 -12.58 14.64
N CYS A 11 -17.68 -12.37 13.42
CA CYS A 11 -17.30 -11.23 12.59
C CYS A 11 -17.80 -9.97 13.33
N GLY A 12 -16.87 -9.08 13.68
CA GLY A 12 -17.06 -7.96 14.61
C GLY A 12 -18.28 -7.09 14.28
N GLY A 13 -19.09 -6.82 15.30
CA GLY A 13 -20.23 -5.92 15.21
C GLY A 13 -19.78 -4.47 14.99
N TYR A 14 -20.29 -3.84 13.94
CA TYR A 14 -20.19 -2.40 13.75
C TYR A 14 -21.14 -1.73 14.76
N GLU A 15 -20.62 -1.08 15.79
CA GLU A 15 -21.44 -0.24 16.65
C GLU A 15 -21.73 1.08 15.93
N LEU A 16 -22.97 1.22 15.44
CA LEU A 16 -23.48 2.44 14.83
C LEU A 16 -23.68 3.52 15.89
N ASN A 17 -22.61 4.23 16.25
CA ASN A 17 -22.77 5.60 16.74
C ASN A 17 -23.22 6.43 15.54
N GLY A 18 -24.46 6.91 15.57
CA GLY A 18 -25.32 7.20 14.40
C GLY A 18 -24.86 8.17 13.29
N ASN A 19 -23.57 8.50 13.15
CA ASN A 19 -22.98 9.22 12.00
C ASN A 19 -21.53 8.77 11.66
N ALA A 20 -20.96 7.74 12.29
CA ALA A 20 -19.58 7.31 12.06
C ALA A 20 -19.42 5.78 12.12
N VAL A 21 -18.40 5.28 11.44
CA VAL A 21 -17.99 3.88 11.38
C VAL A 21 -16.61 3.77 12.02
N LEU A 22 -16.41 2.78 12.90
CA LEU A 22 -15.09 2.45 13.41
C LEU A 22 -14.37 1.58 12.37
N CYS A 23 -13.32 2.10 11.75
CA CYS A 23 -12.46 1.36 10.84
C CYS A 23 -11.34 0.65 11.60
N SER A 24 -11.28 -0.68 11.45
CA SER A 24 -10.23 -1.53 12.03
C SER A 24 -9.38 -2.23 10.95
N ASP A 25 -9.56 -1.86 9.68
CA ASP A 25 -8.82 -2.47 8.58
C ASP A 25 -7.42 -1.85 8.49
N PRO A 26 -6.36 -2.65 8.27
CA PRO A 26 -5.03 -2.11 8.07
C PRO A 26 -4.98 -1.13 6.88
N PRO A 27 -4.25 -0.01 6.98
CA PRO A 27 -3.29 0.36 8.02
C PRO A 27 -3.91 1.10 9.23
N CYS A 28 -5.23 1.23 9.32
CA CYS A 28 -5.86 1.94 10.42
C CYS A 28 -5.78 1.14 11.73
N ASP A 29 -5.56 1.84 12.84
CA ASP A 29 -5.67 1.29 14.19
C ASP A 29 -6.88 1.90 14.90
N HIS A 30 -8.07 1.38 14.56
CA HIS A 30 -9.34 1.73 15.21
C HIS A 30 -9.70 3.22 15.08
N GLU A 31 -9.89 3.68 13.84
CA GLU A 31 -10.19 5.07 13.51
C GLU A 31 -11.70 5.30 13.31
N TRP A 32 -12.27 6.32 13.95
CA TRP A 32 -13.67 6.70 13.70
C TRP A 32 -13.79 7.57 12.46
N VAL A 33 -14.50 7.08 11.45
CA VAL A 33 -14.67 7.75 10.15
C VAL A 33 -16.14 8.12 9.95
N PRO A 34 -16.47 9.39 9.62
CA PRO A 34 -17.84 9.77 9.29
C PRO A 34 -18.41 8.90 8.16
N ILE A 35 -19.65 8.45 8.30
CA ILE A 35 -20.27 7.51 7.35
C ILE A 35 -20.27 8.04 5.90
N GLU A 36 -20.43 9.35 5.74
CA GLU A 36 -20.41 10.04 4.45
C GLU A 36 -19.02 10.05 3.79
N LEU A 37 -17.96 9.97 4.58
CA LEU A 37 -16.57 9.94 4.11
C LEU A 37 -16.03 8.52 3.98
N TYR A 38 -16.71 7.52 4.57
CA TYR A 38 -16.24 6.15 4.64
C TYR A 38 -15.85 5.54 3.28
N PRO A 39 -16.63 5.72 2.18
CA PRO A 39 -16.20 5.22 0.87
C PRO A 39 -14.88 5.82 0.39
N SER A 40 -14.67 7.12 0.59
CA SER A 40 -13.44 7.81 0.21
C SER A 40 -12.25 7.46 1.11
N HIS A 41 -12.53 7.11 2.37
CA HIS A 41 -11.53 6.59 3.30
C HIS A 41 -11.04 5.22 2.81
N VAL A 42 -11.95 4.33 2.46
CA VAL A 42 -11.60 3.00 1.94
C VAL A 42 -10.75 3.10 0.67
N SER A 43 -11.13 3.96 -0.29
CA SER A 43 -10.34 4.13 -1.52
C SER A 43 -8.94 4.70 -1.25
N GLN A 44 -8.78 5.57 -0.25
CA GLN A 44 -7.49 6.21 0.03
C GLN A 44 -6.57 5.36 0.93
N MET A 45 -7.15 4.58 1.84
CA MET A 45 -6.40 3.91 2.91
C MET A 45 -6.27 2.40 2.72
N HIS A 46 -7.23 1.77 2.03
CA HIS A 46 -7.35 0.31 1.99
C HIS A 46 -7.30 -0.29 0.58
N GLU A 47 -7.38 0.53 -0.47
CA GLU A 47 -7.41 0.04 -1.87
C GLU A 47 -6.06 -0.54 -2.31
N ASN A 48 -4.95 0.13 -1.98
CA ASN A 48 -3.61 -0.23 -2.46
C ASN A 48 -2.70 -0.67 -1.30
N VAL A 49 -3.17 -1.65 -0.53
CA VAL A 49 -2.45 -2.15 0.66
C VAL A 49 -1.68 -3.43 0.32
N CYS A 50 -0.38 -3.44 0.62
CA CYS A 50 0.43 -4.66 0.52
C CYS A 50 -0.02 -5.69 1.55
N THR A 51 -0.48 -6.85 1.10
CA THR A 51 -0.99 -7.91 1.99
C THR A 51 0.09 -8.57 2.86
N GLN A 52 1.38 -8.38 2.54
CA GLN A 52 2.48 -8.96 3.31
C GLN A 52 2.94 -8.09 4.47
N CYS A 53 2.91 -6.76 4.32
CA CYS A 53 3.41 -5.83 5.34
C CYS A 53 2.40 -4.75 5.76
N LEU A 54 1.20 -4.77 5.17
CA LEU A 54 0.07 -3.89 5.48
C LEU A 54 0.31 -2.40 5.22
N ARG A 55 1.36 -2.05 4.46
CA ARG A 55 1.63 -0.67 4.02
C ARG A 55 0.65 -0.28 2.90
N ASN A 56 0.14 0.94 2.99
CA ASN A 56 -0.70 1.56 1.97
C ASN A 56 0.14 2.33 0.96
N PHE A 57 -0.36 2.47 -0.27
CA PHE A 57 0.28 3.20 -1.35
C PHE A 57 -0.71 4.10 -2.06
N ALA A 58 -0.23 5.24 -2.56
CA ALA A 58 -1.07 6.21 -3.27
C ALA A 58 -1.62 5.69 -4.61
N SER A 59 -1.05 4.61 -5.15
CA SER A 59 -1.50 3.97 -6.39
C SER A 59 -1.20 2.48 -6.40
N GLU A 60 -1.96 1.74 -7.21
CA GLU A 60 -1.70 0.33 -7.52
C GLU A 60 -0.28 0.15 -8.07
N TYR A 61 0.17 1.04 -8.95
CA TYR A 61 1.51 0.98 -9.54
C TYR A 61 2.61 1.01 -8.46
N TRP A 62 2.49 1.87 -7.45
CA TRP A 62 3.49 1.95 -6.38
C TRP A 62 3.45 0.72 -5.47
N MET A 63 2.26 0.18 -5.21
CA MET A 63 2.12 -1.10 -4.51
C MET A 63 2.78 -2.24 -5.28
N GLU A 64 2.60 -2.32 -6.61
CA GLU A 64 3.26 -3.32 -7.45
C GLU A 64 4.79 -3.19 -7.41
N LEU A 65 5.32 -1.97 -7.54
CA LEU A 65 6.76 -1.71 -7.41
C LEU A 65 7.29 -2.16 -6.04
N HIS A 66 6.56 -1.85 -4.98
CA HIS A 66 6.92 -2.31 -3.63
C HIS A 66 6.99 -3.85 -3.56
N ILE A 67 5.97 -4.54 -4.05
CA ILE A 67 5.95 -6.02 -4.05
C ILE A 67 7.13 -6.57 -4.85
N GLU A 68 7.40 -6.03 -6.03
CA GLU A 68 8.53 -6.44 -6.87
C GLU A 68 9.88 -6.21 -6.20
N GLU A 69 10.04 -5.09 -5.49
CA GLU A 69 11.32 -4.68 -4.92
C GLU A 69 11.63 -5.33 -3.58
N PHE A 70 10.61 -5.54 -2.72
CA PHE A 70 10.79 -5.92 -1.32
C PHE A 70 10.21 -7.29 -0.97
N HIS A 71 9.26 -7.79 -1.74
CA HIS A 71 8.53 -9.02 -1.42
C HIS A 71 8.60 -10.10 -2.50
N ASN A 72 9.26 -9.86 -3.63
CA ASN A 72 9.42 -10.84 -4.70
C ASN A 72 10.54 -11.85 -4.35
N PRO A 73 10.21 -13.11 -4.00
CA PRO A 73 11.22 -14.11 -3.65
C PRO A 73 12.08 -14.56 -4.85
N PHE A 74 11.67 -14.22 -6.08
CA PHE A 74 12.39 -14.53 -7.31
C PHE A 74 13.26 -13.37 -7.81
N LYS A 75 13.31 -12.26 -7.06
CA LYS A 75 14.22 -11.15 -7.34
C LYS A 75 15.66 -11.67 -7.31
N ASN A 76 16.31 -11.64 -8.47
CA ASN A 76 17.68 -12.09 -8.65
C ASN A 76 18.60 -10.91 -8.98
N GLY A 77 19.90 -11.18 -9.12
CA GLY A 77 20.91 -10.14 -9.36
C GLY A 77 20.76 -9.34 -10.66
N ASN A 78 19.89 -9.75 -11.58
CA ASN A 78 19.59 -9.03 -12.82
C ASN A 78 18.32 -8.17 -12.72
N TYR A 79 17.66 -8.12 -11.56
CA TYR A 79 16.49 -7.28 -11.35
C TYR A 79 16.86 -5.80 -11.54
N ARG A 80 16.01 -5.07 -12.27
CA ARG A 80 16.17 -3.64 -12.52
C ARG A 80 15.02 -2.89 -11.88
N LEU A 81 15.34 -1.79 -11.20
CA LEU A 81 14.35 -0.90 -10.60
C LEU A 81 13.61 -0.16 -11.71
N ARG A 82 12.28 -0.13 -11.68
CA ARG A 82 11.48 0.69 -12.62
C ARG A 82 11.39 2.14 -12.13
N CYS A 83 11.09 3.07 -13.04
CA CYS A 83 10.77 4.46 -12.71
C CYS A 83 9.53 4.54 -11.81
N LEU A 84 9.43 5.57 -10.97
CA LEU A 84 8.23 5.80 -10.14
C LEU A 84 7.03 6.35 -10.94
N GLU A 85 7.26 6.83 -12.17
CA GLU A 85 6.20 7.23 -13.10
C GLU A 85 5.76 6.04 -13.95
N GLN A 86 4.47 5.71 -13.92
CA GLN A 86 3.89 4.52 -14.57
C GLN A 86 4.04 4.55 -16.10
N ASP A 87 4.03 5.74 -16.69
CA ASP A 87 4.20 5.95 -18.13
C ASP A 87 5.68 6.01 -18.57
N CYS A 88 6.63 5.89 -17.63
CA CYS A 88 8.06 5.92 -17.92
C CYS A 88 8.65 4.51 -17.98
N SER A 89 9.15 4.13 -19.16
CA SER A 89 9.75 2.80 -19.39
C SER A 89 11.20 2.64 -18.93
N MET A 90 11.79 3.65 -18.27
CA MET A 90 13.19 3.63 -17.86
C MET A 90 13.41 2.68 -16.67
N THR A 91 14.54 1.97 -16.68
CA THR A 91 14.91 1.03 -15.61
C THR A 91 16.37 1.18 -15.19
N PHE A 92 16.67 0.89 -13.91
CA PHE A 92 17.92 1.25 -13.26
C PHE A 92 18.54 0.06 -12.53
N SER A 93 19.87 0.06 -12.43
CA SER A 93 20.57 -1.03 -11.74
C SER A 93 20.60 -0.79 -10.21
N ASN A 94 20.41 0.44 -9.76
CA ASN A 94 20.41 0.82 -8.35
C ASN A 94 19.54 2.07 -8.09
N SER A 95 19.25 2.35 -6.82
CA SER A 95 18.37 3.44 -6.42
C SER A 95 18.93 4.82 -6.76
N ASN A 96 20.25 5.03 -6.70
CA ASN A 96 20.86 6.32 -7.01
C ASN A 96 20.64 6.70 -8.48
N GLU A 97 20.82 5.75 -9.41
CA GLU A 97 20.52 5.96 -10.84
C GLU A 97 19.04 6.31 -11.07
N ARG A 98 18.12 5.64 -10.36
CA ARG A 98 16.69 5.94 -10.42
C ARG A 98 16.39 7.35 -9.92
N ILE A 99 16.95 7.74 -8.77
CA ILE A 99 16.75 9.06 -8.16
C ILE A 99 17.29 10.16 -9.09
N ASP A 100 18.47 9.96 -9.66
CA ASP A 100 19.05 10.89 -10.65
C ASP A 100 18.13 11.08 -11.85
N HIS A 101 17.56 10.00 -12.38
CA HIS A 101 16.58 10.07 -13.47
C HIS A 101 15.32 10.85 -13.07
N LEU A 102 14.73 10.54 -11.92
CA LEU A 102 13.53 11.21 -11.41
C LEU A 102 13.75 12.72 -11.26
N LYS A 103 14.91 13.13 -10.74
CA LYS A 103 15.25 14.56 -10.60
C LYS A 103 15.43 15.25 -11.95
N ARG A 104 16.11 14.60 -12.91
CA ARG A 104 16.44 15.22 -14.21
C ARG A 104 15.30 15.23 -15.21
N HIS A 105 14.46 14.19 -15.20
CA HIS A 105 13.45 13.95 -16.25
C HIS A 105 12.02 14.11 -15.74
N HIS A 106 11.78 13.92 -14.44
CA HIS A 106 10.46 14.09 -13.82
C HIS A 106 10.42 15.24 -12.80
N TYR A 107 11.54 15.97 -12.62
CA TYR A 107 11.65 17.16 -11.78
C TYR A 107 11.26 16.93 -10.31
N TYR A 108 11.49 15.72 -9.80
CA TYR A 108 11.27 15.42 -8.38
C TYR A 108 12.16 16.31 -7.52
N SER A 109 11.59 16.86 -6.45
CA SER A 109 12.29 17.71 -5.49
C SER A 109 13.34 16.91 -4.70
N ASP A 110 14.39 17.58 -4.22
CA ASP A 110 15.32 17.00 -3.25
C ASP A 110 14.65 16.66 -1.91
N GLN A 111 13.48 17.26 -1.63
CA GLN A 111 12.68 16.98 -0.43
C GLN A 111 11.72 15.80 -0.61
N PHE A 112 11.63 15.22 -1.81
CA PHE A 112 10.80 14.05 -2.04
C PHE A 112 11.33 12.84 -1.26
N ASP A 113 10.43 12.07 -0.65
CA ASP A 113 10.79 10.82 0.02
C ASP A 113 11.02 9.71 -1.02
N PHE A 114 12.28 9.48 -1.40
CA PHE A 114 12.63 8.42 -2.32
C PHE A 114 12.59 7.00 -1.71
N ASP A 115 12.35 6.87 -0.40
CA ASP A 115 12.12 5.59 0.26
C ASP A 115 10.62 5.22 0.31
N ILE A 116 9.76 5.99 -0.37
CA ILE A 116 8.30 5.81 -0.34
C ILE A 116 7.81 4.41 -0.71
N LEU A 117 8.54 3.69 -1.57
CA LEU A 117 8.22 2.31 -1.92
C LEU A 117 8.52 1.33 -0.77
N ASN A 118 9.41 1.66 0.15
CA ASN A 118 9.72 0.85 1.32
C ASN A 118 8.84 1.24 2.52
N SER A 119 8.61 2.54 2.72
CA SER A 119 7.85 3.09 3.85
C SER A 119 6.33 3.03 3.65
N GLY A 120 5.84 3.09 2.41
CA GLY A 120 4.41 3.32 2.15
C GLY A 120 4.01 4.76 2.48
N CYS A 121 2.76 5.10 2.16
CA CYS A 121 2.20 6.43 2.37
C CYS A 121 1.66 6.62 3.79
#